data_AF-A0A9R1C4J8-F1
#
_entry.id   AF-A0A9R1C4J8-F1
#
_cell.length_a   1.000
_cell.length_b   1.000
_cell.length_c   1.000
_cell.angle_alpha   90.00
_cell.angle_beta   90.00
_cell.angle_gamma   90.00
#
_symmetry.space_group_name_H-M   'P 1'
#
loop_
_entity.id
_entity.type
_entity.pdbx_description
1 polymer ?
#
loop_
_entity_poly.entity_id
_entity_poly.type
_entity_poly.pdbx_seq_one_letter_code
_entity_poly.pdbx_strand_id
1 'polypeptide(L)'
;MISFMHIAKNVKVTELSLYEDAILDACCHNIPADDELWYRVVEFSIGSRYDRVLSEMLGHLERQPLNKERRVAWLTLIGPVFDSMGLFLLAHFRLLFSLFFQWIHADDDRTVLLVLERIHTVIKLTWIRKSPYTSRLVNELVLLYKESATRKSREMMRNHIVEILMLLQK
;
A
#
# COMPACT_ATOMS: atom_id res chain seq x y z
N MET A 1 -21.09 -4.03 -9.28
CA MET A 1 -20.03 -4.86 -8.65
C MET A 1 -20.35 -6.36 -8.66
N ILE A 2 -21.56 -6.81 -8.31
CA ILE A 2 -21.99 -8.22 -8.48
C ILE A 2 -21.86 -8.71 -9.95
N SER A 3 -22.15 -7.85 -10.93
CA SER A 3 -21.98 -8.17 -12.35
C SER A 3 -20.52 -8.41 -12.75
N PHE A 4 -19.58 -7.64 -12.20
CA PHE A 4 -18.14 -7.90 -12.39
C PHE A 4 -17.71 -9.21 -11.72
N MET A 5 -18.25 -9.56 -10.55
CA MET A 5 -18.00 -10.87 -9.92
C MET A 5 -18.49 -12.03 -10.78
N HIS A 6 -19.65 -11.89 -11.42
CA HIS A 6 -20.18 -12.91 -12.31
C HIS A 6 -19.32 -13.05 -13.56
N ILE A 7 -18.88 -11.94 -14.14
CA ILE A 7 -17.96 -11.94 -15.30
C ILE A 7 -16.63 -12.58 -14.91
N ALA A 8 -16.01 -12.14 -13.81
CA ALA A 8 -14.71 -12.63 -13.39
C ALA A 8 -14.73 -14.14 -13.08
N LYS A 9 -15.80 -14.66 -12.48
CA LYS A 9 -15.95 -16.10 -12.22
C LYS A 9 -16.23 -16.96 -13.45
N ASN A 10 -16.79 -16.39 -14.53
CA ASN A 10 -17.33 -17.17 -15.65
C ASN A 10 -16.68 -16.88 -17.01
N VAL A 11 -15.79 -15.89 -17.09
CA VAL A 11 -15.16 -15.45 -18.35
C VAL A 11 -13.68 -15.82 -18.34
N LYS A 12 -13.15 -16.26 -19.49
CA LYS A 12 -11.75 -16.66 -19.61
C LYS A 12 -10.83 -15.44 -19.45
N VAL A 13 -9.63 -15.64 -18.90
CA VAL A 13 -8.62 -14.57 -18.67
C VAL A 13 -8.32 -13.74 -19.92
N THR A 14 -8.36 -14.37 -21.11
CA THR A 14 -8.19 -13.70 -22.40
C THR A 14 -9.33 -12.75 -22.75
N GLU A 15 -10.57 -13.06 -22.38
CA GLU A 15 -11.75 -12.24 -22.67
C GLU A 15 -11.89 -11.10 -21.65
N LEU A 16 -11.45 -11.31 -20.40
CA LEU A 16 -11.37 -10.23 -19.39
C LEU A 16 -10.39 -9.12 -19.76
N SER A 17 -9.35 -9.43 -20.55
CA SER A 17 -8.40 -8.41 -21.03
C SER A 17 -9.04 -7.31 -21.88
N LEU A 18 -10.16 -7.61 -22.54
CA LEU A 18 -10.91 -6.65 -23.36
C LEU A 18 -11.66 -5.61 -22.52
N TYR A 19 -11.81 -5.87 -21.21
CA TYR A 19 -12.51 -4.99 -20.27
C TYR A 19 -11.55 -4.31 -19.28
N GLU A 20 -10.25 -4.27 -19.60
CA GLU A 20 -9.19 -3.77 -18.73
C GLU A 20 -9.48 -2.36 -18.20
N ASP A 21 -9.77 -1.40 -19.07
CA ASP A 21 -10.02 -0.02 -18.65
C ASP A 21 -11.28 0.11 -17.79
N ALA A 22 -12.32 -0.70 -18.02
CA ALA A 22 -13.54 -0.68 -17.21
C ALA A 22 -13.33 -1.32 -15.82
N ILE A 23 -12.48 -2.35 -15.73
CA ILE A 23 -12.09 -2.96 -14.45
C ILE A 23 -11.20 -2.00 -13.68
N LEU A 24 -10.21 -1.38 -14.32
CA LEU A 24 -9.37 -0.34 -13.74
C LEU A 24 -10.20 0.82 -13.21
N ASP A 25 -11.13 1.32 -14.03
CA ASP A 25 -12.02 2.41 -13.65
C ASP A 25 -12.89 2.04 -12.44
N ALA A 26 -13.48 0.84 -12.45
CA ALA A 26 -14.26 0.34 -11.32
C ALA A 26 -13.44 0.15 -10.04
N CYS A 27 -12.19 -0.31 -10.13
CA CYS A 27 -11.31 -0.52 -8.98
C CYS A 27 -10.78 0.80 -8.41
N CYS A 28 -10.46 1.76 -9.28
CA CYS A 28 -9.92 3.06 -8.91
C CYS A 28 -11.01 4.01 -8.37
N HIS A 29 -12.24 3.91 -8.86
CA HIS A 29 -13.38 4.68 -8.37
C HIS A 29 -14.01 4.07 -7.09
N ASN A 30 -13.93 2.75 -6.88
CA ASN A 30 -14.52 2.07 -5.72
C ASN A 30 -13.50 1.62 -4.66
N ILE A 31 -12.37 2.30 -4.52
CA ILE A 31 -11.43 2.12 -3.39
C ILE A 31 -12.13 2.13 -1.99
N PRO A 32 -13.35 2.68 -1.77
CA PRO A 32 -14.04 2.51 -0.49
C PRO A 32 -14.74 1.15 -0.26
N ALA A 33 -14.87 0.26 -1.23
CA ALA A 33 -15.95 -0.74 -1.19
C ALA A 33 -15.49 -2.20 -0.98
N ASP A 34 -15.45 -2.58 0.29
CA ASP A 34 -15.72 -3.93 0.83
C ASP A 34 -14.68 -5.05 0.55
N ASP A 35 -14.32 -5.76 1.62
CA ASP A 35 -13.17 -6.66 1.74
C ASP A 35 -13.19 -7.84 0.75
N GLU A 36 -14.35 -8.22 0.21
CA GLU A 36 -14.51 -9.42 -0.62
C GLU A 36 -14.04 -9.25 -2.07
N LEU A 37 -14.03 -8.02 -2.59
CA LEU A 37 -13.77 -7.75 -4.01
C LEU A 37 -12.32 -7.47 -4.30
N TRP A 38 -11.61 -6.94 -3.31
CA TRP A 38 -10.21 -6.60 -3.40
C TRP A 38 -9.33 -7.80 -3.74
N TYR A 39 -9.50 -8.92 -3.03
CA TYR A 39 -8.75 -10.15 -3.28
C TYR A 39 -8.89 -10.62 -4.73
N ARG A 40 -10.09 -10.52 -5.29
CA ARG A 40 -10.36 -10.94 -6.67
C ARG A 40 -9.71 -9.99 -7.68
N VAL A 41 -9.79 -8.68 -7.48
CA VAL A 41 -9.12 -7.70 -8.37
C VAL A 41 -7.62 -7.96 -8.44
N VAL A 42 -7.00 -8.28 -7.31
CA VAL A 42 -5.58 -8.69 -7.25
C VAL A 42 -5.38 -10.00 -8.00
N GLU A 43 -6.23 -11.01 -7.79
CA GLU A 43 -6.16 -12.31 -8.47
C GLU A 43 -6.31 -12.20 -10.01
N PHE A 44 -7.13 -11.25 -10.50
CA PHE A 44 -7.31 -11.00 -11.95
C PHE A 44 -6.20 -10.19 -12.60
N SER A 45 -5.39 -9.48 -11.81
CA SER A 45 -4.33 -8.59 -12.30
C SER A 45 -3.03 -9.33 -12.60
N ILE A 46 -3.05 -10.51 -13.22
CA ILE A 46 -1.85 -11.33 -13.45
C ILE A 46 -0.86 -10.62 -14.41
N GLY A 47 0.39 -10.40 -13.97
CA GLY A 47 1.50 -9.94 -14.82
C GLY A 47 1.69 -8.42 -14.88
N SER A 48 1.97 -7.87 -16.07
CA SER A 48 2.32 -6.46 -16.35
C SER A 48 1.24 -5.42 -16.01
N ARG A 49 0.12 -5.84 -15.41
CA ARG A 49 -1.06 -5.02 -15.12
C ARG A 49 -1.05 -4.42 -13.72
N TYR A 50 -0.28 -4.98 -12.78
CA TYR A 50 -0.16 -4.42 -11.42
C TYR A 50 0.48 -3.03 -11.41
N ASP A 51 1.41 -2.74 -12.31
CA ASP A 51 2.08 -1.44 -12.40
C ASP A 51 1.10 -0.30 -12.70
N ARG A 52 0.23 -0.48 -13.70
CA ARG A 52 -0.81 0.49 -14.07
C ARG A 52 -1.86 0.63 -12.98
N VAL A 53 -2.35 -0.49 -12.43
CA VAL A 53 -3.32 -0.50 -11.31
C VAL A 53 -2.74 0.26 -10.12
N LEU A 54 -1.53 -0.09 -9.67
CA LEU A 54 -0.90 0.54 -8.52
C LEU A 54 -0.65 2.03 -8.76
N SER A 55 -0.20 2.42 -9.96
CA SER A 55 0.02 3.82 -10.32
C SER A 55 -1.24 4.67 -10.23
N GLU A 56 -2.35 4.20 -10.81
CA GLU A 56 -3.62 4.93 -10.77
C GLU A 56 -4.14 5.04 -9.33
N MET A 57 -4.08 3.95 -8.57
CA MET A 57 -4.49 3.93 -7.17
C MET A 57 -3.69 4.91 -6.31
N LEU A 58 -2.36 4.90 -6.44
CA LEU A 58 -1.49 5.85 -5.75
C LEU A 58 -1.80 7.29 -6.17
N GLY A 59 -2.09 7.52 -7.45
CA GLY A 59 -2.53 8.83 -7.95
C GLY A 59 -3.86 9.28 -7.35
N HIS A 60 -4.82 8.39 -7.13
CA HIS A 60 -6.08 8.73 -6.44
C HIS A 60 -5.87 9.06 -4.96
N LEU A 61 -4.98 8.34 -4.30
CA LEU A 61 -4.61 8.60 -2.91
C LEU A 61 -3.85 9.92 -2.75
N GLU A 62 -2.95 10.23 -3.68
CA GLU A 62 -2.18 11.49 -3.70
C GLU A 62 -3.09 12.72 -3.85
N ARG A 63 -4.22 12.60 -4.57
CA ARG A 63 -5.21 13.68 -4.70
C ARG A 63 -6.03 13.91 -3.43
N GLN A 64 -6.20 12.89 -2.59
CA GLN A 64 -7.00 12.97 -1.36
C GLN A 64 -6.34 12.23 -0.18
N PRO A 65 -5.12 12.62 0.22
CA PRO A 65 -4.32 11.82 1.15
C PRO A 65 -4.80 11.91 2.59
N LEU A 66 -5.64 12.90 2.91
CA LEU A 66 -6.19 13.10 4.26
C LEU A 66 -7.51 12.35 4.49
N ASN A 67 -8.07 11.70 3.46
CA ASN A 67 -9.26 10.88 3.63
C ASN A 67 -8.92 9.61 4.41
N LYS A 68 -9.28 9.61 5.70
CA LYS A 68 -8.95 8.54 6.65
C LYS A 68 -9.49 7.18 6.23
N GLU A 69 -10.76 7.11 5.82
CA GLU A 69 -11.40 5.84 5.45
C GLU A 69 -10.70 5.21 4.25
N ARG A 70 -10.48 6.01 3.20
CA ARG A 70 -9.79 5.56 1.98
C ARG A 70 -8.35 5.10 2.28
N ARG A 71 -7.62 5.86 3.09
CA ARG A 71 -6.25 5.52 3.52
C ARG A 71 -6.21 4.20 4.27
N VAL A 72 -7.08 4.03 5.28
CA VAL A 72 -7.12 2.82 6.11
C VAL A 72 -7.52 1.60 5.29
N ALA A 73 -8.53 1.73 4.43
CA ALA A 73 -8.95 0.65 3.53
C ALA A 73 -7.79 0.22 2.64
N TRP A 74 -7.14 1.17 1.96
CA TRP A 74 -6.01 0.87 1.08
C TRP A 74 -4.85 0.20 1.82
N LEU A 75 -4.42 0.77 2.97
CA LEU A 75 -3.31 0.21 3.75
C LEU A 75 -3.60 -1.21 4.26
N THR A 76 -4.85 -1.51 4.59
CA THR A 76 -5.27 -2.84 5.05
C THR A 76 -5.17 -3.86 3.92
N LEU A 77 -5.55 -3.44 2.70
CA LEU A 77 -5.79 -4.33 1.58
C LEU A 77 -4.58 -4.49 0.66
N ILE A 78 -3.65 -3.53 0.59
CA ILE A 78 -2.59 -3.51 -0.43
C ILE A 78 -1.54 -4.64 -0.35
N GLY A 79 -1.47 -5.39 0.76
CA GLY A 79 -0.46 -6.43 1.00
C GLY A 79 -0.23 -7.41 -0.16
N PRO A 80 -1.27 -8.12 -0.63
CA PRO A 80 -1.13 -9.08 -1.74
C PRO A 80 -0.64 -8.47 -3.06
N VAL A 81 -0.93 -7.18 -3.32
CA VAL A 81 -0.40 -6.47 -4.49
C VAL A 81 1.11 -6.28 -4.34
N PHE A 82 1.56 -5.86 -3.16
CA PHE A 82 2.99 -5.72 -2.89
C PHE A 82 3.72 -7.04 -3.07
N ASP A 83 3.20 -8.12 -2.48
CA ASP A 83 3.79 -9.46 -2.60
C ASP A 83 3.87 -9.92 -4.07
N SER A 84 2.85 -9.61 -4.87
CA SER A 84 2.83 -9.94 -6.30
C SER A 84 3.81 -9.10 -7.13
N MET A 85 4.06 -7.85 -6.73
CA MET A 85 4.98 -6.94 -7.44
C MET A 85 6.45 -7.15 -7.06
N GLY A 86 6.75 -7.48 -5.80
CA GLY A 86 8.12 -7.68 -5.34
C GLY A 86 9.04 -6.50 -5.68
N LEU A 87 10.10 -6.76 -6.45
CA LEU A 87 11.07 -5.75 -6.90
C LEU A 87 10.47 -4.67 -7.81
N PHE A 88 9.32 -4.91 -8.47
CA PHE A 88 8.70 -3.88 -9.32
C PHE A 88 8.15 -2.69 -8.52
N LEU A 89 7.99 -2.82 -7.20
CA LEU A 89 7.59 -1.72 -6.32
C LEU A 89 8.55 -0.52 -6.40
N LEU A 90 9.80 -0.73 -6.82
CA LEU A 90 10.79 0.32 -7.02
C LEU A 90 10.32 1.43 -7.95
N ALA A 91 9.55 1.08 -9.00
CA ALA A 91 9.01 2.06 -9.94
C ALA A 91 8.04 3.05 -9.27
N HIS A 92 7.42 2.65 -8.15
CA HIS A 92 6.42 3.46 -7.44
C HIS A 92 6.94 4.08 -6.14
N PHE A 93 8.24 3.97 -5.85
CA PHE A 93 8.82 4.49 -4.60
C PHE A 93 8.50 5.97 -4.37
N ARG A 94 8.53 6.79 -5.42
CA ARG A 94 8.21 8.21 -5.30
C ARG A 94 6.83 8.45 -4.68
N LEU A 95 5.81 7.79 -5.21
CA LEU A 95 4.44 7.94 -4.74
C LEU A 95 4.21 7.23 -3.40
N LEU A 96 4.73 5.99 -3.26
CA LEU A 96 4.62 5.22 -2.03
C LEU A 96 5.22 5.95 -0.83
N PHE A 97 6.49 6.36 -0.93
CA PHE A 97 7.15 7.05 0.17
C PHE A 97 6.58 8.44 0.43
N SER A 98 6.09 9.14 -0.60
CA SER A 98 5.36 10.41 -0.41
C SER A 98 4.15 10.22 0.51
N LEU A 99 3.30 9.23 0.21
CA LEU A 99 2.12 8.91 1.01
C LEU A 99 2.50 8.35 2.39
N PHE A 100 3.49 7.47 2.47
CA PHE A 100 3.94 6.91 3.74
C PHE A 100 4.47 7.99 4.68
N PHE A 101 5.31 8.92 4.21
CA PHE A 101 5.80 10.01 5.05
C PHE A 101 4.69 10.96 5.49
N GLN A 102 3.64 11.11 4.68
CA GLN A 102 2.47 11.88 5.08
C GLN A 102 1.64 11.15 6.16
N TRP A 103 1.54 9.83 6.10
CA TRP A 103 0.65 9.05 6.95
C TRP A 103 1.29 8.47 8.21
N ILE A 104 2.63 8.38 8.24
CA ILE A 104 3.38 7.85 9.39
C ILE A 104 3.22 8.71 10.65
N HIS A 105 2.82 9.97 10.50
CA HIS A 105 2.50 10.90 11.60
C HIS A 105 1.00 11.19 11.75
N ALA A 106 0.12 10.34 11.20
CA ALA A 106 -1.32 10.52 11.33
C ALA A 106 -1.78 10.52 12.82
N ASP A 107 -2.88 11.21 13.10
CA ASP A 107 -3.40 11.35 14.48
C ASP A 107 -3.93 10.04 15.06
N ASP A 108 -4.27 9.03 14.24
CA ASP A 108 -4.77 7.74 14.70
C ASP A 108 -3.74 6.62 14.64
N ASP A 109 -3.65 5.86 15.75
CA ASP A 109 -2.67 4.78 15.92
C ASP A 109 -2.81 3.68 14.86
N ARG A 110 -4.04 3.41 14.39
CA ARG A 110 -4.31 2.38 13.37
C ARG A 110 -3.62 2.71 12.06
N THR A 111 -3.74 3.94 11.57
CA THR A 111 -3.04 4.36 10.35
C THR A 111 -1.54 4.19 10.51
N VAL A 112 -0.96 4.70 11.61
CA VAL A 112 0.48 4.66 11.84
C VAL A 112 1.01 3.22 11.84
N LEU A 113 0.34 2.30 12.54
CA LEU A 113 0.71 0.89 12.56
C LEU A 113 0.65 0.26 11.16
N LEU A 114 -0.44 0.48 10.43
CA LEU A 114 -0.57 -0.05 9.07
C LEU A 114 0.50 0.51 8.12
N VAL A 115 0.86 1.79 8.23
CA VAL A 115 1.95 2.39 7.45
C VAL A 115 3.28 1.72 7.78
N LEU A 116 3.58 1.51 9.06
CA LEU A 116 4.81 0.82 9.47
C LEU A 116 4.87 -0.61 8.91
N GLU A 117 3.78 -1.37 9.00
CA GLU A 117 3.69 -2.69 8.38
C GLU A 117 3.95 -2.65 6.87
N ARG A 118 3.33 -1.70 6.16
CA ARG A 118 3.50 -1.56 4.71
C ARG A 118 4.93 -1.14 4.34
N ILE A 119 5.55 -0.23 5.09
CA ILE A 119 6.96 0.15 4.90
C ILE A 119 7.87 -1.06 5.11
N HIS A 120 7.66 -1.82 6.18
CA HIS A 120 8.41 -3.03 6.47
C HIS A 120 8.30 -4.04 5.32
N THR A 121 7.10 -4.28 4.80
CA THR A 121 6.87 -5.14 3.62
C THR A 121 7.61 -4.63 2.39
N VAL A 122 7.49 -3.35 2.05
CA VAL A 122 8.18 -2.76 0.87
C VAL A 122 9.69 -2.91 0.98
N ILE A 123 10.28 -2.61 2.15
CA ILE A 123 11.73 -2.75 2.36
C ILE A 123 12.16 -4.22 2.25
N LYS A 124 11.38 -5.13 2.85
CA LYS A 124 11.66 -6.57 2.81
C LYS A 124 11.59 -7.12 1.39
N LEU A 125 10.59 -6.74 0.60
CA LEU A 125 10.38 -7.24 -0.76
C LEU A 125 11.36 -6.65 -1.79
N THR A 126 11.84 -5.43 -1.54
CA THR A 126 12.73 -4.74 -2.48
C THR A 126 14.21 -4.87 -2.13
N TRP A 127 14.53 -5.23 -0.88
CA TRP A 127 15.88 -5.27 -0.32
C TRP A 127 16.69 -3.98 -0.53
N ILE A 128 16.04 -2.82 -0.71
CA ILE A 128 16.76 -1.56 -0.91
C ILE A 128 17.22 -0.98 0.42
N ARG A 129 18.54 -0.99 0.58
CA ARG A 129 19.25 -0.43 1.75
C ARG A 129 19.65 1.03 1.53
N LYS A 130 19.97 1.38 0.29
CA LYS A 130 20.38 2.74 -0.10
C LYS A 130 19.47 3.27 -1.19
N SER A 131 18.34 3.83 -0.77
CA SER A 131 17.49 4.65 -1.63
C SER A 131 17.69 6.13 -1.30
N PRO A 132 17.32 7.05 -2.21
CA PRO A 132 17.17 8.46 -1.88
C PRO A 132 16.23 8.72 -0.68
N TYR A 133 15.33 7.78 -0.37
CA TYR A 133 14.37 7.87 0.73
C TYR A 133 14.90 7.34 2.05
N THR A 134 16.00 6.56 2.08
CA THR A 134 16.48 5.87 3.29
C THR A 134 16.81 6.86 4.40
N SER A 135 17.57 7.91 4.10
CA SER A 135 17.94 8.91 5.12
C SER A 135 16.72 9.61 5.69
N ARG A 136 15.76 9.97 4.84
CA ARG A 136 14.51 10.58 5.29
C ARG A 136 13.72 9.61 6.15
N LEU A 137 13.54 8.37 5.70
CA LEU A 137 12.81 7.34 6.44
C LEU A 137 13.39 7.13 7.84
N VAL A 138 14.72 7.05 7.98
CA VAL A 138 15.36 6.93 9.30
C VAL A 138 15.00 8.12 10.19
N ASN A 139 15.02 9.35 9.65
CA ASN A 139 14.64 10.54 10.40
C ASN A 139 13.17 10.51 10.85
N GLU A 140 12.24 10.17 9.95
CA GLU A 140 10.80 10.08 10.27
C GLU A 140 10.55 8.96 11.32
N LEU A 141 11.23 7.82 11.21
CA LEU A 141 11.11 6.72 12.17
C LEU A 141 11.63 7.10 13.56
N VAL A 142 12.76 7.82 13.64
CA VAL A 142 13.31 8.32 14.91
C VAL A 142 12.38 9.37 15.53
N LEU A 143 11.79 10.24 14.70
CA LEU A 143 10.79 11.21 15.16
C LEU A 143 9.55 10.49 15.71
N LEU A 144 8.99 9.55 14.95
CA LEU A 144 7.83 8.76 15.37
C LEU A 144 8.13 7.96 16.65
N TYR A 145 9.34 7.43 16.81
CA TYR A 145 9.73 6.74 18.04
C TYR A 145 9.59 7.64 19.27
N LYS A 146 9.99 8.92 19.16
CA LYS A 146 9.82 9.91 20.24
C LYS A 146 8.34 10.22 20.46
N GLU A 147 7.61 10.51 19.39
CA GLU A 147 6.17 10.83 19.43
C GLU A 147 5.31 9.69 19.99
N SER A 148 5.73 8.43 19.76
CA SER A 148 5.02 7.25 20.25
C SER A 148 4.85 7.21 21.77
N ALA A 149 5.64 7.98 22.54
CA ALA A 149 5.55 8.02 23.99
C ALA A 149 4.16 8.40 24.52
N THR A 150 3.41 9.21 23.76
CA THR A 150 2.05 9.67 24.13
C THR A 150 0.94 8.81 23.50
N ARG A 151 1.29 7.85 22.63
CA ARG A 151 0.34 7.01 21.88
C ARG A 151 -0.12 5.82 22.71
N LYS A 152 -1.34 5.33 22.44
CA LYS A 152 -1.87 4.13 23.13
C LYS A 152 -1.15 2.87 22.68
N SER A 153 -0.85 2.78 21.38
CA SER A 153 -0.15 1.64 20.77
C SER A 153 1.38 1.76 20.79
N ARG A 154 1.95 2.49 21.77
CA ARG A 154 3.38 2.85 21.82
C ARG A 154 4.32 1.66 21.64
N GLU A 155 4.05 0.53 22.29
CA GLU A 155 4.95 -0.63 22.30
C GLU A 155 4.97 -1.31 20.94
N MET A 156 3.79 -1.52 20.34
CA MET A 156 3.67 -2.06 18.99
C MET A 156 4.34 -1.17 17.95
N MET A 157 4.15 0.15 18.02
CA MET A 157 4.79 1.11 17.11
C MET A 157 6.31 1.05 17.24
N ARG A 158 6.85 1.08 18.47
CA ARG A 158 8.29 1.04 18.72
C ARG A 158 8.91 -0.27 18.23
N ASN A 159 8.25 -1.40 18.42
CA ASN A 159 8.73 -2.69 17.92
C ASN A 159 8.86 -2.66 16.39
N HIS A 160 7.82 -2.23 15.67
CA HIS A 160 7.86 -2.10 14.21
C HIS A 160 8.96 -1.13 13.74
N ILE A 161 9.11 0.01 14.41
CA ILE A 161 10.17 0.99 14.09
C ILE A 161 11.55 0.34 14.22
N VAL A 162 11.80 -0.36 15.32
CA VAL A 162 13.09 -1.02 15.57
C VAL A 162 13.35 -2.12 14.54
N GLU A 163 12.34 -2.93 14.19
CA GLU A 163 12.43 -3.93 13.13
C GLU A 163 12.81 -3.33 11.77
N ILE A 164 12.16 -2.24 11.38
CA ILE A 164 12.47 -1.54 10.13
C ILE A 164 13.90 -0.98 10.16
N LEU A 165 14.32 -0.37 11.27
CA LEU A 165 15.68 0.15 11.42
C LEU A 165 16.73 -0.98 11.32
N MET A 166 16.46 -2.14 11.92
CA MET A 166 17.33 -3.32 11.80
C MET A 166 17.41 -3.83 10.35
N LEU A 167 16.33 -3.78 9.58
CA LEU A 167 16.35 -4.14 8.15
C LEU A 167 17.20 -3.17 7.32
N LEU A 168 17.16 -1.87 7.62
CA LEU A 168 17.91 -0.85 6.90
C LEU A 168 19.41 -0.86 7.21
N GLN A 169 19.82 -1.39 8.37
CA GLN A 169 21.23 -1.49 8.79
C GLN A 169 21.98 -2.69 8.18
N LYS A 170 21.28 -3.78 7.85
CA LYS A 170 21.91 -5.01 7.33
C LYS A 170 22.41 -4.85 5.91
#